data_AF-A0A086QFI3-F1
#
_entry.id   AF-A0A086QFI3-F1
#
_cell.length_a   1.000
_cell.length_b   1.000
_cell.length_c   1.000
_cell.angle_alpha   90.00
_cell.angle_beta   90.00
_cell.angle_gamma   90.00
#
_symmetry.space_group_name_H-M   'P 1'
#
loop_
_entity.id
_entity.type
_entity.pdbx_description
1 polymer ?
#
loop_
_entity_poly.entity_id
_entity_poly.type
_entity_poly.pdbx_seq_one_letter_code
_entity_poly.pdbx_strand_id
1 'polypeptide(L)'
;MFRCCIDLKLRCGLWHDVQRSSSALASPVALTPLPNCATAPPLRVLAWDIECSKQPLKFPDSNTDNVILISYMFNGQGYLIVNRQWLSEDIHPFEFRAKKGMEGAGPFIIFNEKGEKELLSRFVQHVLKLRPHILATYNGDTFDFPFVYKRGELNGLDFISSFGITPFTSDNSFQGNSALIHIDCFKWVERDSYLPQGSRTLKLVCKEKLRFNPVEVDPEDMVSNDLVATIHAST
;
A
#
# COMPACT_ATOMS: atom_id res chain seq x y z
N MET A 1 -6.48 1.16 25.83
CA MET A 1 -7.38 0.47 24.89
C MET A 1 -7.61 -1.00 25.26
N PHE A 2 -6.56 -1.80 25.51
CA PHE A 2 -6.68 -3.24 25.85
C PHE A 2 -7.65 -3.57 26.99
N ARG A 3 -7.63 -2.79 28.08
CA ARG A 3 -8.52 -3.03 29.24
C ARG A 3 -9.99 -3.01 28.87
N CYS A 4 -10.41 -2.03 28.05
CA CYS A 4 -11.78 -1.91 27.57
C CYS A 4 -12.21 -3.14 26.75
N CYS A 5 -11.38 -3.59 25.81
CA CYS A 5 -11.68 -4.78 25.00
C CYS A 5 -11.75 -6.07 25.85
N ILE A 6 -10.96 -6.17 26.92
CA ILE A 6 -10.99 -7.31 27.83
C ILE A 6 -12.27 -7.28 28.67
N ASP A 7 -12.51 -6.17 29.38
CA ASP A 7 -13.62 -6.02 30.31
C ASP A 7 -14.98 -6.15 29.60
N LEU A 8 -15.10 -5.58 28.41
CA LEU A 8 -16.32 -5.63 27.59
C LEU A 8 -16.35 -6.85 26.65
N LYS A 9 -15.35 -7.74 26.69
CA LYS A 9 -15.22 -8.92 25.82
C LYS A 9 -15.31 -8.62 24.32
N LEU A 10 -14.87 -7.44 23.91
CA LEU A 10 -14.84 -7.02 22.51
C LEU A 10 -13.65 -7.62 21.79
N ARG A 11 -13.86 -8.07 20.55
CA ARG A 11 -12.83 -8.59 19.66
C ARG A 11 -13.01 -8.01 18.26
N CYS A 12 -11.90 -7.61 17.63
CA CYS A 12 -11.91 -7.30 16.21
C CYS A 12 -12.28 -8.55 15.40
N GLY A 13 -12.94 -8.35 14.25
CA GLY A 13 -13.40 -9.43 13.38
C GLY A 13 -14.74 -10.06 13.75
N LEU A 14 -15.37 -9.65 14.87
CA LEU A 14 -16.71 -10.08 15.24
C LEU A 14 -17.74 -8.98 14.98
N TRP A 15 -18.92 -9.38 14.54
CA TRP A 15 -20.07 -8.49 14.40
C TRP A 15 -20.66 -8.15 15.76
N HIS A 16 -21.00 -6.88 15.95
CA HIS A 16 -21.68 -6.38 17.13
C HIS A 16 -22.81 -5.45 16.69
N ASP A 17 -23.95 -5.56 17.37
CA ASP A 17 -24.97 -4.52 17.32
C ASP A 17 -24.57 -3.37 18.23
N VAL A 18 -24.76 -2.13 17.77
CA VAL A 18 -24.34 -0.92 18.48
C VAL A 18 -25.57 -0.11 18.82
N GLN A 19 -25.89 -0.05 20.12
CA GLN A 19 -27.06 0.68 20.61
C GLN A 19 -26.63 1.81 21.55
N ARG A 20 -27.25 2.97 21.35
CA ARG A 20 -27.10 4.12 22.25
C ARG A 20 -28.43 4.40 22.92
N SER A 21 -28.44 4.56 24.23
CA SER A 21 -29.67 4.84 24.98
C SER A 21 -30.17 6.28 24.79
N SER A 22 -29.29 7.21 24.43
CA SER A 22 -29.66 8.57 24.01
C SER A 22 -28.60 9.18 23.07
N SER A 23 -28.95 10.29 22.43
CA SER A 23 -28.04 11.07 21.57
C SER A 23 -27.02 11.91 22.34
N ALA A 24 -27.12 11.98 23.67
CA ALA A 24 -26.16 12.67 24.51
C ALA A 24 -24.78 11.99 24.42
N LEU A 25 -23.70 12.78 24.31
CA LEU A 25 -22.35 12.25 24.12
C LEU A 25 -21.92 11.27 25.24
N ALA A 26 -22.33 11.56 26.48
CA ALA A 26 -22.06 10.76 27.67
C ALA A 26 -22.97 9.52 27.81
N SER A 27 -23.92 9.30 26.90
CA SER A 27 -24.79 8.12 26.92
C SER A 27 -23.97 6.83 26.76
N PRO A 28 -24.19 5.82 27.62
CA PRO A 28 -23.51 4.54 27.48
C PRO A 28 -23.85 3.89 26.13
N VAL A 29 -22.81 3.33 25.50
CA VAL A 29 -22.93 2.54 24.27
C VAL A 29 -22.97 1.07 24.67
N ALA A 30 -24.04 0.37 24.30
CA ALA A 30 -24.13 -1.07 24.41
C ALA A 30 -23.63 -1.71 23.11
N LEU A 31 -22.73 -2.70 23.26
CA LEU A 31 -22.18 -3.49 22.17
C LEU A 31 -22.58 -4.95 22.39
N THR A 32 -23.48 -5.48 21.57
CA THR A 32 -23.98 -6.86 21.71
C THR A 32 -23.41 -7.73 20.61
N PRO A 33 -22.63 -8.79 20.91
CA PRO A 33 -22.09 -9.68 19.89
C PRO A 33 -23.20 -10.35 19.07
N LEU A 34 -22.98 -10.47 17.75
CA LEU A 34 -23.86 -11.15 16.81
C LEU A 34 -23.19 -12.45 16.32
N PRO A 35 -23.21 -13.55 17.11
CA PRO A 35 -22.43 -14.76 16.83
C PRO A 35 -22.87 -15.51 15.56
N ASN A 36 -24.12 -15.31 15.14
CA ASN A 36 -24.68 -15.94 13.94
C ASN A 36 -24.25 -15.22 12.65
N CYS A 37 -23.60 -14.05 12.75
CA CYS A 37 -23.03 -13.36 11.61
C CYS A 37 -21.59 -13.83 11.40
N ALA A 38 -21.41 -14.84 10.54
CA ALA A 38 -20.11 -15.45 10.28
C ALA A 38 -19.37 -14.84 9.08
N THR A 39 -20.05 -14.04 8.27
CA THR A 39 -19.48 -13.48 7.03
C THR A 39 -18.52 -12.35 7.34
N ALA A 40 -17.29 -12.39 6.82
CA ALA A 40 -16.37 -11.26 6.94
C ALA A 40 -16.96 -10.00 6.24
N PRO A 41 -16.80 -8.81 6.81
CA PRO A 41 -17.25 -7.58 6.15
C PRO A 41 -16.48 -7.38 4.83
N PRO A 42 -17.11 -6.80 3.80
CA PRO A 42 -16.42 -6.46 2.56
C PRO A 42 -15.46 -5.29 2.82
N LEU A 43 -14.19 -5.61 3.09
CA LEU A 43 -13.17 -4.59 3.33
C LEU A 43 -12.72 -3.97 2.01
N ARG A 44 -12.44 -2.67 2.04
CA ARG A 44 -11.77 -1.93 0.98
C ARG A 44 -10.27 -2.02 1.25
N VAL A 45 -9.58 -2.86 0.50
CA VAL A 45 -8.14 -3.13 0.67
C VAL A 45 -7.40 -2.52 -0.51
N LEU A 46 -6.39 -1.71 -0.20
CA LEU A 46 -5.47 -1.13 -1.17
C LEU A 46 -4.06 -1.61 -0.86
N ALA A 47 -3.46 -2.39 -1.75
CA ALA A 47 -2.04 -2.72 -1.68
C ALA A 47 -1.28 -1.83 -2.65
N TRP A 48 -0.16 -1.26 -2.24
CA TRP A 48 0.62 -0.33 -3.06
C TRP A 48 2.12 -0.51 -2.87
N ASP A 49 2.86 -0.05 -3.87
CA ASP A 49 4.32 -0.18 -3.98
C ASP A 49 4.85 0.95 -4.89
N ILE A 50 6.08 1.40 -4.66
CA ILE A 50 6.71 2.48 -5.43
C ILE A 50 7.97 2.03 -6.16
N GLU A 51 8.23 2.67 -7.29
CA GLU A 51 9.53 2.62 -7.95
C GLU A 51 10.16 4.01 -7.94
N CYS A 52 11.44 4.06 -7.60
CA CYS A 52 12.19 5.30 -7.43
C CYS A 52 13.40 5.37 -8.35
N SER A 53 13.83 6.58 -8.70
CA SER A 53 15.15 6.76 -9.28
C SER A 53 16.23 6.42 -8.25
N LYS A 54 17.43 6.14 -8.75
CA LYS A 54 18.61 5.97 -7.92
C LYS A 54 19.87 6.30 -8.68
N GLN A 55 20.89 6.72 -7.94
CA GLN A 55 22.25 6.78 -8.48
C GLN A 55 22.81 5.36 -8.70
N PRO A 56 23.70 5.15 -9.68
CA PRO A 56 24.31 3.85 -9.93
C PRO A 56 25.00 3.28 -8.69
N LEU A 57 24.79 1.98 -8.43
CA LEU A 57 25.37 1.22 -7.31
C LEU A 57 25.01 1.74 -5.90
N LYS A 58 24.02 2.63 -5.79
CA LYS A 58 23.52 3.14 -4.51
C LYS A 58 22.05 2.80 -4.28
N PHE A 59 21.66 2.82 -3.02
CA PHE A 59 20.24 2.82 -2.65
C PHE A 59 19.58 4.17 -2.98
N PRO A 60 18.27 4.18 -3.27
CA PRO A 60 17.52 5.43 -3.46
C PRO A 60 17.61 6.35 -2.23
N ASP A 61 17.86 7.64 -2.46
CA ASP A 61 17.88 8.69 -1.43
C ASP A 61 16.73 9.68 -1.64
N SER A 62 15.73 9.65 -0.76
CA SER A 62 14.56 10.52 -0.81
C SER A 62 14.86 12.03 -0.85
N ASN A 63 16.06 12.49 -0.46
CA ASN A 63 16.43 13.89 -0.58
C ASN A 63 16.77 14.31 -2.02
N THR A 64 17.24 13.37 -2.84
CA THR A 64 17.79 13.68 -4.17
C THR A 64 17.10 12.94 -5.31
N ASP A 65 16.68 11.70 -5.07
CA ASP A 65 15.99 10.84 -6.02
C ASP A 65 14.47 11.11 -6.06
N ASN A 66 13.81 10.69 -7.13
CA ASN A 66 12.38 10.91 -7.39
C ASN A 66 11.57 9.61 -7.31
N VAL A 67 10.29 9.72 -6.99
CA VAL A 67 9.31 8.67 -7.29
C VAL A 67 9.02 8.68 -8.79
N ILE A 68 9.21 7.52 -9.44
CA ILE A 68 9.00 7.32 -10.87
C ILE A 68 7.62 6.69 -11.11
N LEU A 69 7.27 5.65 -10.36
CA LEU A 69 6.00 4.95 -10.48
C LEU A 69 5.36 4.75 -9.11
N ILE A 70 4.03 4.75 -9.06
CA ILE A 70 3.28 4.19 -7.92
C ILE A 70 2.27 3.20 -8.49
N SER A 71 2.44 1.93 -8.15
CA SER A 71 1.49 0.87 -8.51
C SER A 71 0.60 0.56 -7.31
N TYR A 72 -0.68 0.30 -7.55
CA TYR A 72 -1.57 -0.14 -6.49
C TYR A 72 -2.76 -0.96 -7.00
N MET A 73 -3.19 -1.88 -6.15
CA MET A 73 -4.34 -2.75 -6.36
C MET A 73 -5.41 -2.42 -5.33
N PHE A 74 -6.61 -2.06 -5.78
CA PHE A 74 -7.75 -1.81 -4.93
C PHE A 74 -8.85 -2.84 -5.19
N ASN A 75 -9.11 -3.73 -4.22
CA ASN A 75 -10.08 -4.81 -4.34
C ASN A 75 -10.06 -5.56 -5.69
N GLY A 76 -8.85 -5.78 -6.23
CA GLY A 76 -8.63 -6.47 -7.50
C GLY A 76 -8.45 -5.56 -8.73
N GLN A 77 -8.85 -4.30 -8.69
CA GLN A 77 -8.58 -3.35 -9.79
C GLN A 77 -7.15 -2.80 -9.65
N GLY A 78 -6.34 -2.94 -10.70
CA GLY A 78 -4.98 -2.41 -10.78
C GLY A 78 -4.95 -0.96 -11.27
N TYR A 79 -4.01 -0.19 -10.73
CA TYR A 79 -3.73 1.18 -11.11
C TYR A 79 -2.22 1.42 -11.16
N LEU A 80 -1.80 2.29 -12.06
CA LEU A 80 -0.42 2.75 -12.15
C LEU A 80 -0.40 4.26 -12.35
N ILE A 81 0.30 4.99 -11.49
CA ILE A 81 0.59 6.41 -11.68
C ILE A 81 2.03 6.54 -12.14
N VAL A 82 2.25 7.31 -13.20
CA VAL A 82 3.50 7.38 -13.94
C VAL A 82 4.03 8.81 -13.92
N ASN A 83 5.29 9.00 -13.57
CA ASN A 83 5.99 10.27 -13.69
C ASN A 83 6.58 10.42 -15.10
N ARG A 84 5.95 11.23 -15.96
CA ARG A 84 6.37 11.43 -17.36
C ARG A 84 7.67 12.21 -17.53
N GLN A 85 8.27 12.73 -16.46
CA GLN A 85 9.64 13.28 -16.52
C GLN A 85 10.71 12.18 -16.64
N TRP A 86 10.37 10.95 -16.23
CA TRP A 86 11.30 9.83 -16.18
C TRP A 86 11.03 8.76 -17.25
N LEU A 87 9.88 8.83 -17.92
CA LEU A 87 9.56 7.93 -19.02
C LEU A 87 9.50 8.74 -20.32
N SER A 88 9.92 8.14 -21.44
CA SER A 88 9.89 8.81 -22.75
C SER A 88 8.48 8.84 -23.36
N GLU A 89 7.64 7.84 -23.10
CA GLU A 89 6.27 7.74 -23.65
C GLU A 89 5.19 7.39 -22.62
N ASP A 90 3.94 7.74 -22.97
CA ASP A 90 2.77 7.44 -22.15
C ASP A 90 2.58 5.92 -22.07
N ILE A 91 2.34 5.41 -20.86
CA ILE A 91 1.98 4.01 -20.70
C ILE A 91 0.50 3.84 -21.03
N HIS A 92 0.21 2.86 -21.88
CA HIS A 92 -1.15 2.47 -22.22
C HIS A 92 -1.70 1.42 -21.25
N PRO A 93 -3.02 1.34 -21.03
CA PRO A 93 -3.64 0.29 -20.22
C PRO A 93 -3.22 -1.11 -20.69
N PHE A 94 -2.86 -1.97 -19.74
CA PHE A 94 -2.41 -3.34 -19.99
C PHE A 94 -3.04 -4.30 -18.98
N GLU A 95 -3.09 -5.58 -19.32
CA GLU A 95 -3.47 -6.64 -18.38
C GLU A 95 -2.24 -7.33 -17.84
N PHE A 96 -2.21 -7.58 -16.54
CA PHE A 96 -1.20 -8.42 -15.91
C PHE A 96 -1.89 -9.56 -15.17
N ARG A 97 -1.50 -10.80 -15.49
CA ARG A 97 -2.09 -12.02 -14.92
C ARG A 97 -0.98 -12.92 -14.42
N ALA A 98 -0.70 -12.86 -13.11
CA ALA A 98 0.35 -13.67 -12.48
C ALA A 98 0.10 -15.18 -12.62
N LYS A 99 -1.16 -15.63 -12.51
CA LYS A 99 -1.58 -17.02 -12.76
C LYS A 99 -3.05 -17.11 -13.11
N LYS A 100 -3.44 -18.24 -13.72
CA LYS A 100 -4.85 -18.58 -13.98
C LYS A 100 -5.64 -18.57 -12.66
N GLY A 101 -6.63 -17.69 -12.56
CA GLY A 101 -7.44 -17.49 -11.34
C GLY A 101 -6.91 -16.44 -10.34
N MET A 102 -5.76 -15.80 -10.59
CA MET A 102 -5.39 -14.52 -9.97
C MET A 102 -5.53 -13.42 -10.99
N GLU A 103 -6.77 -13.17 -11.35
CA GLU A 103 -7.12 -12.12 -12.30
C GLU A 103 -7.52 -10.89 -11.50
N GLY A 104 -6.99 -9.73 -11.89
CA GLY A 104 -7.54 -8.47 -11.46
C GLY A 104 -8.97 -8.29 -12.00
N ALA A 105 -9.67 -7.25 -11.55
CA ALA A 105 -11.01 -6.91 -12.02
C ALA A 105 -11.04 -6.44 -13.49
N GLY A 106 -9.88 -6.24 -14.11
CA GLY A 106 -9.70 -5.75 -15.47
C GLY A 106 -8.26 -5.29 -15.74
N PRO A 107 -8.01 -4.61 -16.87
CA PRO A 107 -6.71 -4.01 -17.16
C PRO A 107 -6.37 -2.92 -16.14
N PHE A 108 -5.07 -2.67 -15.98
CA PHE A 108 -4.56 -1.58 -15.17
C PHE A 108 -5.04 -0.23 -15.72
N ILE A 109 -5.56 0.61 -14.83
CA ILE A 109 -5.92 1.99 -15.15
C ILE A 109 -4.67 2.85 -14.94
N ILE A 110 -4.24 3.53 -16.00
CA ILE A 110 -2.98 4.28 -16.02
C ILE A 110 -3.25 5.78 -15.87
N PHE A 111 -2.46 6.44 -15.03
CA PHE A 111 -2.41 7.89 -14.87
C PHE A 111 -1.02 8.40 -15.27
N ASN A 112 -0.88 8.89 -16.50
CA ASN A 112 0.35 9.52 -16.99
C ASN A 112 0.40 10.98 -16.50
N GLU A 113 1.09 11.21 -15.38
CA GLU A 113 1.19 12.52 -14.73
C GLU A 113 2.45 13.27 -15.19
N LYS A 114 2.36 14.59 -15.29
CA LYS A 114 3.40 15.44 -15.91
C LYS A 114 4.73 15.45 -15.15
N GLY A 115 4.72 15.14 -13.86
CA GLY A 115 5.86 15.24 -12.96
C GLY A 115 5.59 14.55 -11.62
N GLU A 116 6.60 14.55 -10.76
CA GLU A 116 6.52 13.90 -9.44
C GLU A 116 5.42 14.52 -8.55
N LYS A 117 5.29 15.86 -8.57
CA LYS A 117 4.27 16.56 -7.77
C LYS A 117 2.85 16.12 -8.13
N GLU A 118 2.54 16.07 -9.43
CA GLU A 118 1.24 15.63 -9.94
C GLU A 118 0.99 14.15 -9.63
N LEU A 119 2.01 13.30 -9.77
CA LEU A 119 1.95 11.88 -9.38
C LEU A 119 1.60 11.72 -7.89
N LEU A 120 2.31 12.42 -7.00
CA LEU A 120 2.07 12.34 -5.56
C LEU A 120 0.69 12.89 -5.19
N SER A 121 0.29 14.01 -5.80
CA SER A 121 -1.04 14.58 -5.60
C SER A 121 -2.14 13.64 -6.07
N ARG A 122 -1.99 13.00 -7.24
CA ARG A 122 -2.91 11.99 -7.77
C ARG A 122 -3.05 10.83 -6.80
N PHE A 123 -1.95 10.34 -6.27
CA PHE A 123 -1.96 9.22 -5.33
C PHE A 123 -2.78 9.53 -4.08
N VAL A 124 -2.49 10.66 -3.41
CA VAL A 124 -3.25 11.11 -2.22
C VAL A 124 -4.73 11.27 -2.55
N GLN A 125 -5.06 11.99 -3.63
CA GLN A 125 -6.45 12.22 -4.04
C GLN A 125 -7.19 10.91 -4.29
N HIS A 126 -6.52 9.92 -4.89
CA HIS A 126 -7.17 8.67 -5.24
C HIS A 126 -7.35 7.77 -4.02
N VAL A 127 -6.36 7.68 -3.11
CA VAL A 127 -6.52 6.99 -1.83
C VAL A 127 -7.67 7.59 -1.02
N LEU A 128 -7.78 8.93 -0.96
CA LEU A 128 -8.89 9.62 -0.30
C LEU A 128 -10.24 9.34 -0.95
N LYS A 129 -10.29 9.25 -2.28
CA LYS A 129 -11.51 8.89 -3.03
C LYS A 129 -11.95 7.45 -2.75
N LEU A 130 -11.00 6.52 -2.71
CA LEU A 130 -11.26 5.08 -2.49
C LEU A 130 -11.57 4.76 -1.03
N ARG A 131 -11.13 5.62 -0.09
CA ARG A 131 -11.32 5.48 1.36
C ARG A 131 -10.99 4.06 1.85
N PRO A 132 -9.79 3.50 1.62
CA PRO A 132 -9.52 2.13 2.04
C PRO A 132 -9.71 1.95 3.56
N HIS A 133 -10.07 0.74 3.96
CA HIS A 133 -9.99 0.32 5.36
C HIS A 133 -8.60 -0.21 5.70
N ILE A 134 -7.93 -0.82 4.71
CA ILE A 134 -6.59 -1.40 4.84
C ILE A 134 -5.71 -0.84 3.72
N LEU A 135 -4.55 -0.30 4.11
CA LEU A 135 -3.40 -0.06 3.24
C LEU A 135 -2.37 -1.15 3.49
N ALA A 136 -1.92 -1.83 2.45
CA ALA A 136 -0.90 -2.86 2.53
C ALA A 136 0.32 -2.49 1.69
N THR A 137 1.50 -2.82 2.20
CA THR A 137 2.80 -2.63 1.54
C THR A 137 3.69 -3.84 1.79
N TYR A 138 4.85 -3.88 1.16
CA TYR A 138 5.92 -4.81 1.51
C TYR A 138 7.18 -4.04 1.91
N ASN A 139 7.50 -4.01 3.20
CA ASN A 139 8.58 -3.19 3.79
C ASN A 139 8.32 -1.67 3.73
N GLY A 140 7.05 -1.27 3.63
CA GLY A 140 6.65 0.13 3.50
C GLY A 140 6.91 1.00 4.71
N ASP A 141 6.97 0.42 5.92
CA ASP A 141 7.36 1.16 7.12
C ASP A 141 8.78 1.73 6.99
N THR A 142 9.68 0.99 6.32
CA THR A 142 11.11 1.32 6.24
C THR A 142 11.45 2.10 4.97
N PHE A 143 10.71 1.88 3.88
CA PHE A 143 11.04 2.45 2.58
C PHE A 143 9.92 3.33 2.00
N ASP A 144 8.80 2.75 1.60
CA ASP A 144 7.78 3.43 0.79
C ASP A 144 7.22 4.69 1.45
N PHE A 145 6.77 4.58 2.70
CA PHE A 145 6.19 5.70 3.43
C PHE A 145 7.21 6.82 3.71
N PRO A 146 8.38 6.55 4.31
CA PRO A 146 9.41 7.58 4.49
C PRO A 146 9.78 8.29 3.18
N PHE A 147 9.94 7.53 2.10
CA PHE A 147 10.33 8.08 0.80
C PHE A 147 9.24 9.01 0.25
N VAL A 148 8.00 8.52 0.15
CA VAL A 148 6.86 9.31 -0.37
C VAL A 148 6.60 10.54 0.49
N TYR A 149 6.71 10.45 1.81
CA TYR A 149 6.47 11.58 2.70
C TYR A 149 7.54 12.66 2.52
N LYS A 150 8.81 12.26 2.41
CA LYS A 150 9.90 13.20 2.15
C LYS A 150 9.78 13.86 0.78
N ARG A 151 9.46 13.09 -0.26
CA ARG A 151 9.21 13.63 -1.61
C ARG A 151 7.99 14.54 -1.66
N GLY A 152 6.93 14.19 -0.92
CA GLY A 152 5.75 15.02 -0.73
C GLY A 152 6.11 16.38 -0.16
N GLU A 153 6.85 16.40 0.96
CA GLU A 153 7.35 17.63 1.60
C GLU A 153 8.12 18.51 0.62
N LEU A 154 9.11 17.94 -0.10
CA LEU A 154 9.93 18.66 -1.08
C LEU A 154 9.12 19.21 -2.27
N ASN A 155 7.99 18.58 -2.60
CA ASN A 155 7.06 19.04 -3.64
C ASN A 155 5.92 19.94 -3.10
N GLY A 156 5.98 20.32 -1.82
CA GLY A 156 5.00 21.20 -1.16
C GLY A 156 3.65 20.53 -0.87
N LEU A 157 3.65 19.22 -0.62
CA LEU A 157 2.48 18.43 -0.23
C LEU A 157 2.60 17.99 1.23
N ASP A 158 1.53 18.15 1.99
CA ASP A 158 1.46 17.71 3.39
C ASP A 158 0.79 16.33 3.50
N PHE A 159 1.58 15.27 3.44
CA PHE A 159 1.10 13.89 3.58
C PHE A 159 0.67 13.56 5.02
N ILE A 160 1.27 14.19 6.02
CA ILE A 160 0.98 13.91 7.44
C ILE A 160 -0.47 14.26 7.76
N SER A 161 -0.95 15.41 7.29
CA SER A 161 -2.34 15.82 7.52
C SER A 161 -3.33 15.20 6.54
N SER A 162 -2.91 14.90 5.30
CA SER A 162 -3.84 14.54 4.22
C SER A 162 -3.99 13.04 3.96
N PHE A 163 -2.96 12.22 4.20
CA PHE A 163 -2.97 10.81 3.78
C PHE A 163 -3.67 9.89 4.78
N GLY A 164 -3.73 10.29 6.06
CA GLY A 164 -4.37 9.51 7.12
C GLY A 164 -3.52 8.37 7.67
N ILE A 165 -2.25 8.25 7.26
CA ILE A 165 -1.23 7.44 7.92
C ILE A 165 -0.21 8.39 8.55
N THR A 166 0.27 8.11 9.75
CA THR A 166 1.30 8.94 10.41
C THR A 166 2.42 8.05 10.98
N PRO A 167 3.67 8.58 11.02
CA PRO A 167 4.76 7.89 11.70
C PRO A 167 4.44 7.70 13.19
N PHE A 168 4.67 6.49 13.68
CA PHE A 168 4.55 6.15 15.08
C PHE A 168 5.88 6.38 15.79
N THR A 169 5.84 7.19 16.85
CA THR A 169 7.04 7.77 17.45
C THR A 169 7.96 6.78 18.16
N SER A 170 7.49 5.57 18.47
CA SER A 170 8.26 4.62 19.29
C SER A 170 9.12 3.62 18.51
N ASP A 171 8.74 3.27 17.28
CA ASP A 171 9.38 2.18 16.53
C ASP A 171 9.54 2.47 15.03
N ASN A 172 9.35 3.73 14.61
CA ASN A 172 9.41 4.16 13.20
C ASN A 172 8.41 3.44 12.28
N SER A 173 7.41 2.73 12.82
CA SER A 173 6.31 2.19 12.02
C SER A 173 5.37 3.29 11.55
N PHE A 174 4.54 3.00 10.56
CA PHE A 174 3.50 3.89 10.10
C PHE A 174 2.14 3.31 10.50
N GLN A 175 1.32 4.13 11.17
CA GLN A 175 0.00 3.74 11.66
C GLN A 175 -1.09 4.58 11.03
N GLY A 176 -2.26 4.00 10.84
CA GLY A 176 -3.41 4.75 10.37
C GLY A 176 -4.06 5.58 11.46
N ASN A 177 -4.54 6.75 11.06
CA ASN A 177 -5.37 7.61 11.87
C ASN A 177 -6.79 7.01 11.92
N SER A 178 -7.36 6.88 13.11
CA SER A 178 -8.73 6.39 13.32
C SER A 178 -8.96 4.95 12.82
N ALA A 179 -9.76 4.74 11.78
CA ALA A 179 -10.21 3.42 11.33
C ALA A 179 -9.39 2.84 10.16
N LEU A 180 -8.42 3.58 9.65
CA LEU A 180 -7.51 3.11 8.60
C LEU A 180 -6.44 2.22 9.23
N ILE A 181 -6.18 1.06 8.65
CA ILE A 181 -5.18 0.10 9.12
C ILE A 181 -4.05 0.02 8.10
N HIS A 182 -2.82 0.18 8.56
CA HIS A 182 -1.65 -0.16 7.76
C HIS A 182 -1.20 -1.60 8.08
N ILE A 183 -0.95 -2.40 7.04
CA ILE A 183 -0.40 -3.75 7.13
C ILE A 183 0.87 -3.81 6.29
N ASP A 184 2.03 -3.74 6.96
CA ASP A 184 3.29 -4.09 6.33
C ASP A 184 3.43 -5.62 6.29
N CYS A 185 3.27 -6.21 5.10
CA CYS A 185 3.36 -7.65 4.88
C CYS A 185 4.75 -8.21 5.24
N PHE A 186 5.81 -7.39 5.19
CA PHE A 186 7.15 -7.84 5.56
C PHE A 186 7.23 -8.23 7.04
N LYS A 187 6.48 -7.56 7.92
CA LYS A 187 6.43 -7.91 9.35
C LYS A 187 5.84 -9.30 9.59
N TRP A 188 4.82 -9.70 8.82
CA TRP A 188 4.31 -11.06 8.83
C TRP A 188 5.36 -12.05 8.28
N VAL A 189 6.09 -11.66 7.23
CA VAL A 189 7.17 -12.50 6.69
C VAL A 189 8.24 -12.78 7.74
N GLU A 190 8.69 -11.76 8.47
CA GLU A 190 9.71 -11.90 9.50
C GLU A 190 9.26 -12.78 10.67
N ARG A 191 8.01 -12.61 11.11
CA ARG A 191 7.49 -13.24 12.33
C ARG A 191 6.88 -14.63 12.10
N ASP A 192 6.06 -14.78 11.07
CA ASP A 192 5.10 -15.90 10.97
C ASP A 192 5.26 -16.73 9.69
N SER A 193 6.07 -16.32 8.71
CA SER A 193 6.17 -17.07 7.44
C SER A 193 6.94 -18.38 7.52
N TYR A 194 7.74 -18.56 8.58
CA TYR A 194 8.73 -19.64 8.74
C TYR A 194 9.80 -19.68 7.64
N LEU A 195 9.98 -18.60 6.87
CA LEU A 195 11.03 -18.51 5.86
C LEU A 195 12.38 -18.12 6.48
N PRO A 196 13.48 -18.74 6.02
CA PRO A 196 14.82 -18.34 6.43
C PRO A 196 15.10 -16.91 5.99
N GLN A 197 15.97 -16.20 6.70
CA GLN A 197 16.22 -14.77 6.48
C GLN A 197 16.59 -14.43 5.04
N GLY A 198 17.41 -15.26 4.38
CA GLY A 198 17.80 -15.09 2.96
C GLY A 198 16.67 -15.31 1.94
N SER A 199 15.49 -15.77 2.38
CA SER A 199 14.33 -16.02 1.51
C SER A 199 13.16 -15.08 1.78
N ARG A 200 13.43 -13.93 2.41
CA ARG A 200 12.41 -12.92 2.77
C ARG A 200 12.34 -11.75 1.78
N THR A 201 12.94 -11.87 0.60
CA THR A 201 12.73 -10.90 -0.48
C THR A 201 11.35 -11.10 -1.09
N LEU A 202 10.74 -10.03 -1.62
CA LEU A 202 9.40 -10.09 -2.21
C LEU A 202 9.30 -11.18 -3.29
N LYS A 203 10.32 -11.30 -4.16
CA LYS A 203 10.40 -12.36 -5.18
C LYS A 203 10.33 -13.76 -4.60
N LEU A 204 11.16 -14.06 -3.60
CA LEU A 204 11.22 -15.39 -3.00
C LEU A 204 9.95 -15.70 -2.20
N VAL A 205 9.39 -14.70 -1.51
CA VAL A 205 8.10 -14.85 -0.82
C VAL A 205 6.97 -15.13 -1.81
N CYS A 206 6.91 -14.41 -2.93
CA CYS A 206 5.93 -14.67 -3.99
C CYS A 206 6.06 -16.09 -4.55
N LYS A 207 7.30 -16.54 -4.79
CA LYS A 207 7.57 -17.90 -5.26
C LYS A 207 7.07 -18.96 -4.28
N GLU A 208 7.42 -18.82 -3.01
CA GLU A 208 7.10 -19.81 -1.97
C GLU A 208 5.61 -19.78 -1.55
N LYS A 209 5.04 -18.58 -1.36
CA LYS A 209 3.68 -18.43 -0.79
C LYS A 209 2.60 -18.33 -1.86
N LEU A 210 2.88 -17.72 -3.01
CA LEU A 210 1.90 -17.54 -4.08
C LEU A 210 2.06 -18.53 -5.24
N ARG A 211 3.17 -19.29 -5.26
CA ARG A 211 3.55 -20.21 -6.34
C ARG A 211 3.64 -19.50 -7.69
N PHE A 212 4.12 -18.26 -7.65
CA PHE A 212 4.31 -17.39 -8.80
C PHE A 212 5.74 -16.88 -8.79
N ASN A 213 6.43 -16.98 -9.93
CA ASN A 213 7.78 -16.47 -10.07
C ASN A 213 7.71 -15.09 -10.76
N PRO A 214 7.76 -13.97 -10.01
CA PRO A 214 7.69 -12.65 -10.61
C PRO A 214 8.90 -12.38 -11.50
N VAL A 215 8.68 -11.56 -12.54
CA VAL A 215 9.75 -10.98 -13.33
C VAL A 215 10.62 -10.15 -12.40
N GLU A 216 11.93 -10.31 -12.52
CA GLU A 216 12.91 -9.52 -11.78
C GLU A 216 13.65 -8.68 -12.80
N VAL A 217 13.67 -7.38 -12.53
CA VAL A 217 14.46 -6.40 -13.25
C VAL A 217 15.58 -6.00 -12.30
N ASP A 218 16.81 -5.94 -12.80
CA ASP A 218 17.91 -5.44 -12.00
C ASP A 218 17.65 -3.97 -11.64
N PRO A 219 17.76 -3.55 -10.37
CA PRO A 219 17.59 -2.15 -9.97
C PRO A 219 18.50 -1.16 -10.73
N GLU A 220 19.64 -1.60 -11.26
CA GLU A 220 20.49 -0.76 -12.11
C GLU A 220 19.92 -0.58 -13.51
N ASP A 221 19.23 -1.59 -14.04
CA ASP A 221 18.59 -1.53 -15.36
C ASP A 221 17.31 -0.71 -15.32
N MET A 222 16.66 -0.61 -14.15
CA MET A 222 15.43 0.16 -13.94
C MET A 222 15.57 1.65 -14.25
N VAL A 223 16.78 2.24 -14.19
CA VAL A 223 17.00 3.68 -14.38
C VAL A 223 17.79 3.98 -15.66
N SER A 224 18.21 2.93 -16.37
CA SER A 224 18.86 3.07 -17.68
C SER A 224 17.85 3.52 -18.75
N ASN A 225 18.31 4.12 -19.85
CA ASN A 225 17.51 4.87 -20.85
C ASN A 225 16.34 4.13 -21.55
N ASP A 226 15.99 2.90 -21.15
CA ASP A 226 14.95 2.05 -21.77
C ASP A 226 13.88 1.56 -20.77
N LEU A 227 13.53 2.36 -19.76
CA LEU A 227 12.48 2.07 -18.75
C LEU A 227 11.14 1.61 -19.37
N VAL A 228 10.82 2.11 -20.57
CA VAL A 228 9.62 1.77 -21.34
C VAL A 228 9.65 0.33 -21.87
N ALA A 229 10.81 -0.14 -22.35
CA ALA A 229 10.96 -1.51 -22.85
C ALA A 229 10.78 -2.53 -21.71
N THR A 230 11.21 -2.19 -20.50
CA THR A 230 11.11 -3.06 -19.33
C THR A 230 9.68 -3.25 -18.84
N ILE A 231 8.84 -2.21 -18.94
CA ILE A 231 7.42 -2.30 -18.57
C ILE A 231 6.68 -3.21 -19.56
N HIS A 232 6.95 -3.09 -20.87
CA HIS A 232 6.40 -3.99 -21.88
C HIS A 232 6.91 -5.43 -21.79
N ALA A 233 8.12 -5.65 -21.25
CA ALA A 233 8.66 -6.99 -21.02
C ALA A 233 8.09 -7.68 -19.77
N SER A 234 7.48 -6.91 -18.85
CA SER A 234 6.94 -7.38 -17.56
C SER A 234 5.43 -7.68 -17.60
N THR A 235 4.76 -7.32 -18.70
CA THR A 235 3.34 -7.62 -19.01
C THR A 235 3.21 -8.86 -19.86
#